data_AF-A0A498JMY7-F1
#
_entry.id   AF-A0A498JMY7-F1
#
_cell.length_a   1.000
_cell.length_b   1.000
_cell.length_c   1.000
_cell.angle_alpha   90.00
_cell.angle_beta   90.00
_cell.angle_gamma   90.00
#
_symmetry.space_group_name_H-M   'P 1'
#
loop_
_entity.id
_entity.type
_entity.pdbx_description
1 polymer ?
#
loop_
_entity_poly.entity_id
_entity_poly.type
_entity_poly.pdbx_seq_one_letter_code
_entity_poly.pdbx_strand_id
1 'polypeptide(L)'
;MFLLLGLMLFLGLLTGPIEERVDSSKACDGEDDGLLSFDVHGDGEGYRHLNAALKENETDDELGSNGSVLGFPPRQASYSCLQMNGKEVFHFAVRVVPQSIEYSLAKAGLPASSIDLLLLHQV
;
A
#
# COMPACT_ATOMS: atom_id res chain seq x y z
N MET A 1 -10.21 -19.53 -0.53
CA MET A 1 -9.33 -18.51 -1.14
C MET A 1 -9.71 -17.17 -0.53
N PHE A 2 -9.00 -16.80 0.53
CA PHE A 2 -9.33 -15.66 1.36
C PHE A 2 -8.45 -14.49 0.90
N LEU A 3 -9.03 -13.56 0.15
CA LEU A 3 -8.26 -12.47 -0.44
C LEU A 3 -8.04 -11.38 0.60
N LEU A 4 -6.75 -11.10 0.83
CA LEU A 4 -6.19 -10.19 1.80
C LEU A 4 -6.38 -8.72 1.33
N LEU A 5 -7.62 -8.22 1.27
CA LEU A 5 -7.90 -6.82 0.87
C LEU A 5 -7.37 -5.79 1.89
N GLY A 6 -7.00 -6.22 3.10
CA GLY A 6 -6.65 -5.34 4.20
C GLY A 6 -5.29 -4.66 4.12
N LEU A 7 -4.32 -5.23 3.42
CA LEU A 7 -2.97 -4.65 3.38
C LEU A 7 -2.76 -3.68 2.20
N MET A 8 -3.63 -3.71 1.18
CA MET A 8 -3.41 -2.92 -0.05
C MET A 8 -3.84 -1.45 0.07
N LEU A 9 -4.78 -1.13 0.97
CA LEU A 9 -5.09 0.27 1.34
C LEU A 9 -3.91 0.92 2.08
N PHE A 10 -3.09 0.13 2.77
CA PHE A 10 -1.94 0.60 3.54
C PHE A 10 -0.73 0.93 2.64
N LEU A 11 -0.61 0.27 1.49
CA LEU A 11 0.49 0.51 0.53
C LEU A 11 0.17 1.65 -0.45
N GLY A 12 -1.08 1.79 -0.89
CA GLY A 12 -1.48 2.80 -1.89
C GLY A 12 -1.41 4.26 -1.42
N LEU A 13 -1.34 4.52 -0.11
CA LEU A 13 -1.21 5.86 0.47
C LEU A 13 0.26 6.27 0.73
N LEU A 14 1.21 5.33 0.67
CA LEU A 14 2.61 5.55 1.04
C LEU A 14 3.58 5.58 -0.15
N THR A 15 3.20 5.07 -1.32
CA THR A 15 4.05 5.06 -2.51
C THR A 15 3.52 6.02 -3.57
N GLY A 16 4.39 6.89 -4.09
CA GLY A 16 4.12 7.72 -5.28
C GLY A 16 3.78 6.87 -6.52
N PRO A 17 3.62 7.49 -7.71
CA PRO A 17 3.00 6.85 -8.86
C PRO A 17 3.70 5.52 -9.19
N ILE A 18 2.99 4.41 -8.97
CA ILE A 18 3.43 3.08 -9.39
C ILE A 18 3.16 3.03 -10.89
N GLU A 19 4.17 3.37 -11.68
CA GLU A 19 4.19 3.06 -13.10
C GLU A 19 4.05 1.53 -13.25
N GLU A 20 3.08 1.13 -14.08
CA GLU A 20 2.69 -0.25 -14.34
C GLU A 20 3.89 -1.20 -14.49
N ARG A 21 4.14 -1.99 -13.45
CA ARG A 21 4.79 -3.29 -13.61
C ARG A 21 4.07 -4.30 -12.74
N VAL A 22 2.88 -4.69 -13.20
CA VAL A 22 2.12 -5.82 -12.67
C VAL A 22 2.83 -7.08 -13.12
N ASP A 23 3.77 -7.56 -12.31
CA ASP A 23 4.04 -9.00 -12.28
C ASP A 23 3.02 -9.57 -11.29
N SER A 24 1.84 -9.89 -11.82
CA SER A 24 0.80 -10.60 -11.08
C SER A 24 1.43 -11.82 -10.43
N SER A 25 1.31 -11.95 -9.10
CA SER A 25 1.79 -13.09 -8.32
C SER A 25 1.20 -14.40 -8.86
N LYS A 26 1.82 -15.00 -9.88
CA LYS A 26 1.37 -16.25 -10.50
C LYS A 26 1.76 -17.41 -9.60
N ALA A 27 0.88 -17.74 -8.67
CA ALA A 27 0.99 -18.95 -7.86
C ALA A 27 0.36 -20.17 -8.55
N CYS A 28 -0.55 -19.97 -9.51
CA CYS A 28 -1.28 -21.02 -10.23
C CYS A 28 -1.32 -20.74 -11.74
N ASP A 29 -1.57 -21.79 -12.53
CA ASP A 29 -1.86 -21.67 -13.97
C ASP A 29 -3.16 -20.88 -14.18
N GLY A 30 -3.23 -20.10 -15.26
CA GLY A 30 -4.22 -19.04 -15.46
C GLY A 30 -5.68 -19.49 -15.59
N GLU A 31 -5.93 -20.80 -15.65
CA GLU A 31 -7.26 -21.40 -15.78
C GLU A 31 -7.85 -21.81 -14.42
N ASP A 32 -7.02 -21.87 -13.36
CA ASP A 32 -7.38 -22.32 -12.01
C ASP A 32 -7.18 -21.24 -10.93
N ASP A 33 -6.88 -20.00 -11.32
CA ASP A 33 -6.84 -18.87 -10.39
C ASP A 33 -8.26 -18.30 -10.20
N GLY A 34 -8.81 -18.34 -8.99
CA GLY A 34 -10.11 -17.72 -8.72
C GLY A 34 -10.01 -16.26 -8.30
N LEU A 35 -8.86 -15.61 -8.49
CA LEU A 35 -8.75 -14.17 -8.54
C LEU A 35 -9.20 -13.64 -9.90
N LEU A 36 -10.40 -13.06 -9.96
CA LEU A 36 -10.98 -12.56 -11.21
C LEU A 36 -10.44 -11.18 -11.62
N SER A 37 -10.25 -10.29 -10.66
CA SER A 37 -9.75 -8.93 -10.88
C SER A 37 -9.29 -8.31 -9.56
N PHE A 38 -8.42 -7.30 -9.68
CA PHE A 38 -8.01 -6.46 -8.56
C PHE A 38 -7.87 -5.02 -9.04
N ASP A 39 -7.91 -4.11 -8.07
CA ASP A 39 -7.82 -2.69 -8.32
C ASP A 39 -7.13 -1.97 -7.16
N VAL A 40 -6.11 -1.17 -7.48
CA VAL A 40 -5.28 -0.45 -6.52
C VAL A 40 -5.02 0.95 -7.09
N HIS A 41 -5.91 1.91 -6.82
CA HIS A 41 -5.81 3.30 -7.28
C HIS A 41 -5.00 4.18 -6.31
N GLY A 42 -3.67 4.09 -6.32
CA GLY A 42 -2.78 4.89 -5.47
C GLY A 42 -2.18 6.11 -6.18
N ASP A 43 -2.58 7.32 -5.78
CA ASP A 43 -2.01 8.60 -6.27
C ASP A 43 -1.07 9.28 -5.26
N GLY A 44 -1.05 8.81 -4.01
CA GLY A 44 -0.23 9.35 -2.92
C GLY A 44 -0.71 10.70 -2.35
N GLU A 45 -1.78 11.32 -2.84
CA GLU A 45 -2.25 12.64 -2.36
C GLU A 45 -2.66 12.61 -0.86
N GLY A 46 -3.05 11.44 -0.38
CA GLY A 46 -3.45 11.19 1.01
C GLY A 46 -2.32 11.08 2.03
N TYR A 47 -1.04 11.11 1.63
CA TYR A 47 0.12 10.92 2.51
C TYR A 47 0.10 11.79 3.78
N ARG A 48 -0.35 13.05 3.67
CA ARG A 48 -0.45 13.97 4.83
C ARG A 48 -1.45 13.52 5.90
N HIS A 49 -2.36 12.62 5.55
CA HIS A 49 -3.40 12.10 6.44
C HIS A 49 -3.07 10.70 6.98
N LEU A 50 -2.13 9.98 6.37
CA LEU A 50 -1.63 8.68 6.84
C LEU A 50 -0.17 8.51 6.43
N ASN A 51 0.75 8.62 7.39
CA ASN A 51 2.17 8.42 7.10
C ASN A 51 2.95 7.85 8.29
N ALA A 52 4.08 7.23 7.98
CA ALA A 52 5.15 6.95 8.92
C ALA A 52 6.40 7.61 8.35
N ALA A 53 6.74 8.81 8.81
CA ALA A 53 7.90 9.55 8.33
C ALA A 53 9.21 8.80 8.66
N LEU A 54 10.17 8.83 7.74
CA LEU A 54 11.52 8.32 8.00
C LEU A 54 12.20 9.23 9.03
N LYS A 55 12.59 8.63 10.15
CA LYS A 55 13.45 9.24 11.16
C LYS A 55 14.89 8.86 10.84
N GLU A 56 15.62 9.82 10.30
CA GLU A 56 17.06 9.75 10.24
C GLU A 56 17.58 9.90 11.68
N ASN A 57 18.38 8.92 12.14
CA ASN A 57 19.15 9.12 13.34
C ASN A 57 20.31 10.03 12.97
N GLU A 58 20.29 11.26 13.46
CA GLU A 58 21.46 12.15 13.47
C GLU A 58 22.56 11.44 14.26
N THR A 59 23.42 10.68 13.58
CA THR A 59 24.76 10.47 14.09
C THR A 59 25.47 11.77 13.83
N ASP A 60 25.66 12.58 14.88
CA ASP A 60 26.61 13.68 14.86
C ASP A 60 27.89 13.16 14.22
N ASP A 61 28.20 13.68 13.03
CA ASP A 61 29.45 13.46 12.34
C ASP A 61 30.52 14.19 13.16
N GLU A 62 30.98 13.59 14.26
CA GLU A 62 32.33 13.84 14.74
C GLU A 62 33.25 13.30 13.65
N LEU A 63 33.54 14.18 12.68
CA LEU A 63 34.48 14.00 11.60
C LEU A 63 35.89 13.81 12.20
N GLY A 64 36.14 12.60 12.69
CA GLY A 64 37.42 12.12 13.17
C GLY A 64 38.38 11.97 12.00
N SER A 65 39.25 12.96 11.89
CA SER A 65 40.43 13.01 11.03
C SER A 65 41.10 11.65 10.79
N ASN A 66 41.49 11.44 9.52
CA ASN A 66 42.57 10.56 9.03
C ASN A 66 42.18 9.15 8.55
N GLY A 67 41.77 9.11 7.27
CA GLY A 67 42.12 8.08 6.29
C GLY A 67 42.35 6.66 6.79
N SER A 68 41.29 5.87 6.95
CA SER A 68 41.35 4.41 7.02
C SER A 68 39.94 3.81 6.95
N VAL A 69 39.72 2.95 5.96
CA VAL A 69 38.80 1.79 5.96
C VAL A 69 37.29 2.07 6.07
N LEU A 70 36.58 1.76 4.98
CA LEU A 70 35.21 1.19 4.92
C LEU A 70 34.35 1.37 6.20
N GLY A 71 33.77 2.57 6.37
CA GLY A 71 32.87 2.88 7.49
C GLY A 71 31.42 2.49 7.21
N PHE A 72 31.12 1.19 7.19
CA PHE A 72 29.77 0.68 7.44
C PHE A 72 29.61 0.59 8.97
N PRO A 73 28.56 1.20 9.51
CA PRO A 73 27.30 0.48 9.61
C PRO A 73 26.22 1.10 8.72
N PRO A 74 25.19 0.35 8.32
CA PRO A 74 24.04 0.97 7.66
C PRO A 74 23.51 2.07 8.58
N ARG A 75 23.36 3.29 8.06
CA ARG A 75 22.66 4.38 8.77
C ARG A 75 21.38 3.78 9.32
N GLN A 76 21.21 3.81 10.64
CA GLN A 76 20.01 3.30 11.28
C GLN A 76 18.87 4.26 10.93
N ALA A 77 18.27 4.08 9.77
CA ALA A 77 17.05 4.78 9.41
C ALA A 77 15.89 4.00 10.03
N SER A 78 15.07 4.69 10.84
CA SER A 78 13.90 4.10 11.48
C SER A 78 12.67 4.84 11.00
N TYR A 79 11.51 4.19 10.89
CA TYR A 79 10.28 4.92 10.65
C TYR A 79 9.69 5.39 11.98
N SER A 80 9.07 6.57 11.98
CA SER A 80 8.24 7.03 13.07
C SER A 80 6.99 6.16 13.22
N CYS A 81 6.34 6.26 14.38
CA CYS A 81 5.04 5.62 14.59
C CYS A 81 4.03 6.14 13.55
N LEU A 82 3.20 5.25 13.01
CA LEU A 82 2.16 5.59 12.05
C LEU A 82 1.27 6.71 12.59
N GLN A 83 1.26 7.84 11.89
CA GLN A 83 0.38 8.96 12.14
C GLN A 83 -0.84 8.86 11.21
N MET A 84 -2.03 9.02 11.77
CA MET A 84 -3.28 8.91 11.03
C MET A 84 -4.29 9.98 11.45
N ASN A 85 -4.81 10.73 10.47
CA ASN A 85 -6.04 11.49 10.61
C ASN A 85 -7.24 10.61 10.23
N GLY A 86 -7.80 9.94 11.23
CA GLY A 86 -8.89 8.98 11.02
C GLY A 86 -10.13 9.55 10.33
N LYS A 87 -10.41 10.86 10.50
CA LYS A 87 -11.55 11.52 9.83
C LYS A 87 -11.36 11.55 8.32
N GLU A 88 -10.18 11.98 7.87
CA GLU A 88 -9.87 12.08 6.44
C GLU A 88 -9.68 10.69 5.82
N VAL A 89 -9.05 9.75 6.54
CA VAL A 89 -8.92 8.36 6.07
C VAL A 89 -10.28 7.68 5.94
N PHE A 90 -11.19 7.87 6.90
CA PHE A 90 -12.55 7.36 6.80
C PHE A 90 -13.30 7.98 5.62
N HIS A 91 -13.24 9.31 5.45
CA HIS A 91 -13.90 10.01 4.36
C HIS A 91 -13.37 9.57 2.98
N PHE A 92 -12.07 9.31 2.88
CA PHE A 92 -11.47 8.72 1.68
C PHE A 92 -12.02 7.31 1.43
N ALA A 93 -12.03 6.44 2.44
CA ALA A 93 -12.45 5.04 2.30
C ALA A 93 -13.91 4.93 1.82
N VAL A 94 -14.84 5.67 2.42
CA VAL A 94 -16.27 5.63 2.03
C VAL A 94 -16.52 6.14 0.60
N ARG A 95 -15.62 6.97 0.07
CA ARG A 95 -15.71 7.49 -1.31
C ARG A 95 -15.07 6.55 -2.32
N VAL A 96 -13.88 6.03 -2.02
CA VAL A 96 -13.03 5.34 -3.00
C VAL A 96 -13.29 3.83 -3.02
N VAL A 97 -13.58 3.20 -1.88
CA VAL A 97 -13.78 1.74 -1.80
C VAL A 97 -14.95 1.28 -2.68
N PRO A 98 -16.14 1.92 -2.68
CA PRO A 98 -17.23 1.51 -3.57
C PRO A 98 -16.86 1.61 -5.05
N GLN A 99 -16.14 2.66 -5.44
CA GLN A 99 -15.70 2.89 -6.83
C GLN A 99 -14.71 1.79 -7.28
N SER A 100 -13.80 1.41 -6.41
CA SER A 100 -12.83 0.33 -6.66
C SER A 100 -13.51 -1.03 -6.82
N ILE A 101 -14.56 -1.29 -6.03
CA ILE A 101 -15.39 -2.51 -6.16
C ILE A 101 -16.10 -2.54 -7.52
N GLU A 102 -16.78 -1.44 -7.90
CA GLU A 102 -17.47 -1.35 -9.20
C GLU A 102 -16.52 -1.54 -10.37
N TYR A 103 -15.34 -0.93 -10.30
CA TYR A 103 -14.31 -1.06 -11.34
C TYR A 103 -13.75 -2.49 -11.44
N SER A 104 -13.52 -3.14 -10.30
CA SER A 104 -13.07 -4.54 -10.26
C SER A 104 -14.12 -5.47 -10.86
N LEU A 105 -15.40 -5.28 -10.54
CA LEU A 105 -16.50 -6.06 -11.12
C LEU A 105 -16.61 -5.86 -12.63
N ALA A 106 -16.52 -4.61 -13.08
CA ALA A 106 -16.53 -4.27 -14.50
C ALA A 106 -15.37 -4.96 -15.26
N LYS A 107 -14.16 -4.95 -14.69
CA LYS A 107 -13.00 -5.68 -15.24
C LYS A 107 -13.23 -7.19 -15.30
N ALA A 108 -13.90 -7.76 -14.31
CA ALA A 108 -14.25 -9.18 -14.28
C ALA A 108 -15.47 -9.53 -15.16
N GLY A 109 -16.14 -8.54 -15.76
CA GLY A 109 -17.37 -8.76 -16.54
C GLY A 109 -18.55 -9.23 -15.69
N LEU A 110 -18.55 -8.94 -14.39
CA LEU A 110 -19.57 -9.38 -13.45
C LEU A 110 -20.53 -8.24 -13.06
N PRO A 111 -21.84 -8.53 -12.90
CA PRO A 111 -22.78 -7.57 -12.36
C PRO A 111 -22.67 -7.51 -10.82
N ALA A 112 -22.99 -6.37 -10.21
CA ALA A 112 -23.02 -6.24 -8.75
C ALA A 112 -23.97 -7.23 -8.04
N SER A 113 -25.00 -7.71 -8.74
CA SER A 113 -25.93 -8.71 -8.23
C SER A 113 -25.33 -10.11 -8.08
N SER A 114 -24.14 -10.38 -8.64
CA SER A 114 -23.45 -11.67 -8.48
C SER A 114 -22.63 -11.75 -7.19
N ILE A 115 -22.67 -10.72 -6.35
CA ILE A 115 -21.95 -10.70 -5.07
C ILE A 115 -22.85 -11.26 -3.97
N ASP A 116 -22.44 -12.39 -3.41
CA ASP A 116 -23.10 -12.97 -2.23
C ASP A 116 -22.58 -12.37 -0.92
N LEU A 117 -21.29 -12.04 -0.87
CA LEU A 117 -20.60 -11.58 0.32
C LEU A 117 -19.51 -10.57 0.00
N LEU A 118 -19.51 -9.44 0.70
CA LEU A 118 -18.40 -8.50 0.72
C LEU A 118 -17.56 -8.72 1.98
N LEU A 119 -16.31 -9.14 1.80
CA LEU A 119 -15.33 -9.26 2.88
C LEU A 119 -14.46 -7.99 2.91
N LEU A 120 -14.88 -7.03 3.73
CA LEU A 120 -14.13 -5.79 3.95
C LEU A 120 -13.09 -5.96 5.06
N HIS A 121 -12.02 -5.17 4.98
CA HIS A 121 -11.03 -5.09 6.05
C HIS A 121 -11.66 -4.50 7.31
N GLN A 122 -11.44 -5.15 8.45
CA GLN A 122 -11.80 -4.62 9.76
C GLN A 122 -10.62 -3.82 10.30
N VAL A 123 -10.89 -2.56 10.64
CA VAL A 123 -9.95 -1.61 11.26
C VAL A 123 -9.95 -1.79 12.77
#